data_AF-A0A953XQX5-F1
#
_entry.id   AF-A0A953XQX5-F1
#
_cell.length_a   1.000
_cell.length_b   1.000
_cell.length_c   1.000
_cell.angle_alpha   90.00
_cell.angle_beta   90.00
_cell.angle_gamma   90.00
#
_symmetry.space_group_name_H-M   'P 1'
#
loop_
_entity.id
_entity.type
_entity.pdbx_description
1 polymer ?
#
loop_
_entity_poly.entity_id
_entity_poly.type
_entity_poly.pdbx_seq_one_letter_code
_entity_poly.pdbx_strand_id
1 'polypeptide(L)'
;MRIAAFLLLALLPAALPACMHPGSKSNVIDEECPELQLEEEMVQGDPITDESLEGKVVLFIFYQRDCDGCERIAMPRIQKLYEEYKAHPCAKVFVINTAFDKDIYPNLADVEETRKHLLRMDWTMPVARDLDEQTNALFTVDDESGTPQAVVVNEKGVVCAHDWYTEDKEMDAVDARFRTLAAGMNCHCERMPREVCDSCTRSRDYIKEGDYERAWDEANTICQSYGYTDKEKADAAYLQKWIEDTASEHFENLEREFEVDPETAITRAEETVSRYKGVTGAKDFAAKVENWRKSDALQNFRKDRADLEKATADLGRAGVTETGRKAVVDRLRSIADRAATNRVGQAARKQLEKVGAIEKADKGSEVKATGKGGSSLGRRSSSASGDSAIKSKSRPATGNAGPAATRETKPATSNLNRKVRQAR
;
A
#
# COMPACT_ATOMS: atom_id res chain seq x y z
N MET A 1 60.03 -19.14 -14.25
CA MET A 1 58.74 -19.32 -14.93
C MET A 1 57.73 -19.87 -13.93
N ARG A 2 56.83 -19.02 -13.41
CA ARG A 2 55.63 -19.45 -12.68
C ARG A 2 54.47 -18.62 -13.22
N ILE A 3 53.47 -19.32 -13.74
CA ILE A 3 52.33 -18.80 -14.49
C ILE A 3 51.35 -18.19 -13.49
N ALA A 4 51.05 -16.89 -13.65
CA ALA A 4 50.01 -16.20 -12.91
C ALA A 4 48.67 -16.48 -13.57
N ALA A 5 47.77 -17.16 -12.85
CA ALA A 5 46.39 -17.38 -13.25
C ALA A 5 45.58 -16.12 -12.94
N PHE A 6 45.15 -15.40 -13.98
CA PHE A 6 44.19 -14.32 -13.89
C PHE A 6 42.79 -14.91 -13.69
N LEU A 7 42.20 -14.67 -12.52
CA LEU A 7 40.80 -14.95 -12.24
C LEU A 7 39.97 -13.75 -12.76
N LEU A 8 39.32 -13.92 -13.91
CA LEU A 8 38.27 -13.02 -14.40
C LEU A 8 37.02 -13.25 -13.55
N LEU A 9 36.75 -12.36 -12.60
CA LEU A 9 35.48 -12.29 -11.90
C LEU A 9 34.52 -11.43 -12.74
N ALA A 10 33.62 -12.07 -13.47
CA ALA A 10 32.58 -11.41 -14.25
C ALA A 10 31.56 -10.76 -13.30
N LEU A 11 31.50 -9.43 -13.31
CA LEU A 11 30.44 -8.63 -12.69
C LEU A 11 29.16 -8.78 -13.55
N LEU A 12 28.25 -9.64 -13.11
CA LEU A 12 26.87 -9.67 -13.61
C LEU A 12 26.08 -8.56 -12.89
N PRO A 13 25.41 -7.64 -13.60
CA PRO A 13 24.44 -6.76 -12.98
C PRO A 13 23.26 -7.60 -12.45
N ALA A 14 22.91 -7.39 -11.20
CA ALA A 14 21.72 -7.97 -10.57
C ALA A 14 20.48 -7.39 -11.24
N ALA A 15 20.00 -8.04 -12.31
CA ALA A 15 18.68 -7.81 -12.85
C ALA A 15 17.67 -8.18 -11.75
N LEU A 16 16.97 -7.18 -11.22
CA LEU A 16 15.82 -7.42 -10.36
C LEU A 16 14.82 -8.27 -11.17
N PRO A 17 14.37 -9.42 -10.65
CA PRO A 17 13.31 -10.16 -11.30
C PRO A 17 12.05 -9.29 -11.27
N ALA A 18 11.59 -8.89 -12.46
CA ALA A 18 10.26 -8.36 -12.64
C ALA A 18 9.27 -9.46 -12.23
N CYS A 19 8.79 -9.41 -11.00
CA CYS A 19 7.63 -10.18 -10.56
C CYS A 19 6.37 -9.59 -11.22
N MET A 20 6.29 -9.70 -12.54
CA MET A 20 5.05 -9.45 -13.26
C MET A 20 4.20 -10.71 -13.20
N HIS A 21 2.95 -10.58 -12.78
CA HIS A 21 1.97 -11.64 -12.93
C HIS A 21 1.84 -11.96 -14.43
N PRO A 22 2.06 -13.22 -14.86
CA PRO A 22 1.84 -13.61 -16.24
C PRO A 22 0.33 -13.68 -16.47
N GLY A 23 -0.30 -12.58 -16.90
CA GLY A 23 -1.74 -12.61 -17.17
C GLY A 23 -2.34 -11.38 -17.86
N SER A 24 -1.92 -10.18 -17.49
CA SER A 24 -2.56 -8.94 -17.94
C SER A 24 -1.56 -8.08 -18.71
N LYS A 25 -1.86 -7.74 -19.97
CA LYS A 25 -1.06 -6.79 -20.76
C LYS A 25 -1.75 -5.44 -20.68
N SER A 26 -1.29 -4.61 -19.77
CA SER A 26 -1.61 -3.18 -19.83
C SER A 26 -1.07 -2.59 -21.14
N ASN A 27 -1.91 -1.83 -21.85
CA ASN A 27 -1.54 -1.16 -23.10
C ASN A 27 -0.75 0.14 -22.86
N VAL A 28 -0.54 0.52 -21.60
CA VAL A 28 0.06 1.82 -21.22
C VAL A 28 1.33 1.68 -20.38
N ILE A 29 1.78 0.46 -20.06
CA ILE A 29 3.06 0.31 -19.35
C ILE A 29 4.21 0.77 -20.25
N ASP A 30 5.14 1.52 -19.65
CA ASP A 30 6.28 2.17 -20.29
C ASP A 30 5.92 3.32 -21.25
N GLU A 31 4.67 3.75 -21.26
CA GLU A 31 4.20 4.94 -21.98
C GLU A 31 4.16 6.18 -21.06
N GLU A 32 4.20 7.36 -21.66
CA GLU A 32 3.99 8.62 -20.95
C GLU A 32 2.56 8.68 -20.39
N CYS A 33 2.42 9.16 -19.16
CA CYS A 33 1.15 9.35 -18.50
C CYS A 33 0.36 10.39 -19.30
N PRO A 34 -0.84 10.05 -19.77
CA PRO A 34 -1.65 11.00 -20.51
C PRO A 34 -2.02 12.19 -19.62
N GLU A 35 -2.24 13.34 -20.27
CA GLU A 35 -2.73 14.56 -19.61
C GLU A 35 -4.10 14.29 -18.97
N LEU A 36 -4.23 14.65 -17.68
CA LEU A 36 -5.42 14.34 -16.88
C LEU A 36 -6.26 15.61 -16.66
N GLN A 37 -7.50 15.61 -17.13
CA GLN A 37 -8.42 16.73 -16.92
C GLN A 37 -9.19 16.58 -15.60
N LEU A 38 -8.48 16.60 -14.47
CA LEU A 38 -9.02 16.31 -13.13
C LEU A 38 -9.11 17.54 -12.19
N GLU A 39 -8.64 18.71 -12.64
CA GLU A 39 -8.49 19.91 -11.80
C GLU A 39 -9.82 20.50 -11.32
N GLU A 40 -10.89 20.35 -12.10
CA GLU A 40 -12.14 21.08 -11.87
C GLU A 40 -13.18 20.32 -11.03
N GLU A 41 -13.03 18.99 -10.86
CA GLU A 41 -14.05 18.15 -10.22
C GLU A 41 -13.52 17.34 -9.02
N MET A 42 -13.08 18.02 -7.96
CA MET A 42 -12.71 17.36 -6.71
C MET A 42 -13.95 17.01 -5.86
N VAL A 43 -14.03 15.75 -5.41
CA VAL A 43 -14.97 15.32 -4.36
C VAL A 43 -14.46 15.78 -2.99
N GLN A 44 -13.17 15.61 -2.73
CA GLN A 44 -12.48 16.11 -1.52
C GLN A 44 -10.96 16.25 -1.76
N GLY A 45 -10.32 17.09 -0.96
CA GLY A 45 -8.88 17.37 -1.04
C GLY A 45 -8.53 18.50 -2.02
N ASP A 46 -7.24 18.75 -2.15
CA ASP A 46 -6.71 19.76 -3.07
C ASP A 46 -6.78 19.27 -4.53
N PRO A 47 -6.95 20.17 -5.52
CA PRO A 47 -6.94 19.81 -6.94
C PRO A 47 -5.71 19.03 -7.37
N ILE A 48 -5.91 18.06 -8.27
CA ILE A 48 -4.83 17.34 -8.94
C ILE A 48 -4.45 18.14 -10.18
N THR A 49 -3.35 18.89 -10.10
CA THR A 49 -2.79 19.68 -11.23
C THR A 49 -1.53 19.03 -11.78
N ASP A 50 -1.09 19.40 -12.97
CA ASP A 50 0.17 18.91 -13.55
C ASP A 50 1.37 19.20 -12.64
N GLU A 51 1.43 20.37 -11.98
CA GLU A 51 2.50 20.69 -11.02
C GLU A 51 2.45 19.80 -9.77
N SER A 52 1.27 19.27 -9.43
CA SER A 52 1.13 18.31 -8.34
C SER A 52 1.73 16.95 -8.70
N LEU A 53 1.83 16.63 -9.99
CA LEU A 53 2.33 15.37 -10.55
C LEU A 53 3.81 15.44 -10.97
N GLU A 54 4.24 16.58 -11.52
CA GLU A 54 5.57 16.76 -12.11
C GLU A 54 6.66 16.32 -11.13
N GLY A 55 7.54 15.44 -11.62
CA GLY A 55 8.71 15.00 -10.88
C GLY A 55 8.41 14.08 -9.69
N LYS A 56 7.15 13.68 -9.47
CA LYS A 56 6.75 12.80 -8.36
C LYS A 56 6.41 11.39 -8.83
N VAL A 57 6.59 10.42 -7.95
CA VAL A 57 5.96 9.10 -8.11
C VAL A 57 4.51 9.21 -7.68
N VAL A 58 3.60 8.86 -8.58
CA VAL A 58 2.16 9.02 -8.36
C VAL A 58 1.48 7.66 -8.41
N LEU A 59 0.62 7.40 -7.42
CA LEU A 59 -0.32 6.29 -7.43
C LEU A 59 -1.72 6.84 -7.68
N PHE A 60 -2.28 6.51 -8.84
CA PHE A 60 -3.69 6.73 -9.13
C PHE A 60 -4.49 5.48 -8.82
N ILE A 61 -5.64 5.66 -8.19
CA ILE A 61 -6.58 4.60 -7.88
C ILE A 61 -7.93 4.96 -8.45
N PHE A 62 -8.41 4.16 -9.39
CA PHE A 62 -9.76 4.28 -9.90
C PHE A 62 -10.72 3.55 -8.97
N TYR A 63 -11.75 4.27 -8.54
CA TYR A 63 -12.70 3.87 -7.51
C TYR A 63 -14.14 4.13 -7.96
N GLN A 64 -15.03 3.17 -7.74
CA GLN A 64 -16.47 3.41 -7.82
C GLN A 64 -17.11 3.19 -6.45
N ARG A 65 -18.01 4.10 -6.05
CA ARG A 65 -18.82 3.92 -4.84
C ARG A 65 -19.76 2.73 -5.00
N ASP A 66 -20.01 2.02 -3.90
CA ASP A 66 -20.87 0.83 -3.89
C ASP A 66 -20.29 -0.35 -4.72
N CYS A 67 -19.01 -0.29 -5.10
CA CYS A 67 -18.27 -1.42 -5.68
C CYS A 67 -17.60 -2.25 -4.57
N ASP A 68 -17.98 -3.54 -4.45
CA ASP A 68 -17.52 -4.42 -3.35
C ASP A 68 -15.98 -4.53 -3.29
N GLY A 69 -15.32 -4.69 -4.43
CA GLY A 69 -13.86 -4.74 -4.52
C GLY A 69 -13.20 -3.42 -4.14
N CYS A 70 -13.80 -2.29 -4.55
CA CYS A 70 -13.32 -0.97 -4.17
C CYS A 70 -13.38 -0.76 -2.64
N GLU A 71 -14.54 -1.02 -2.03
CA GLU A 71 -14.77 -0.68 -0.63
C GLU A 71 -14.10 -1.62 0.35
N ARG A 72 -14.01 -2.91 0.02
CA ARG A 72 -13.50 -3.93 0.94
C ARG A 72 -12.01 -4.19 0.78
N ILE A 73 -11.48 -4.03 -0.43
CA ILE A 73 -10.10 -4.40 -0.77
C ILE A 73 -9.26 -3.14 -1.02
N ALA A 74 -9.58 -2.39 -2.08
CA ALA A 74 -8.70 -1.31 -2.54
C ALA A 74 -8.66 -0.14 -1.55
N MET A 75 -9.77 0.54 -1.30
CA MET A 75 -9.79 1.80 -0.55
C MET A 75 -9.19 1.70 0.87
N PRO A 76 -9.47 0.65 1.70
CA PRO A 76 -8.82 0.52 3.00
C PRO A 76 -7.30 0.37 2.94
N ARG A 77 -6.78 -0.19 1.85
CA ARG A 77 -5.34 -0.36 1.61
C ARG A 77 -4.72 0.94 1.12
N ILE A 78 -5.35 1.61 0.18
CA ILE A 78 -4.90 2.91 -0.33
C ILE A 78 -4.95 3.96 0.77
N GLN A 79 -5.94 3.94 1.66
CA GLN A 79 -5.99 4.87 2.79
C GLN A 79 -4.74 4.74 3.67
N LYS A 80 -4.24 3.51 3.88
CA LYS A 80 -2.97 3.29 4.61
C LYS A 80 -1.77 3.84 3.85
N LEU A 81 -1.71 3.62 2.53
CA LEU A 81 -0.65 4.18 1.69
C LEU A 81 -0.68 5.71 1.68
N TYR A 82 -1.85 6.30 1.55
CA TYR A 82 -2.01 7.75 1.63
C TYR A 82 -1.55 8.27 2.98
N GLU A 83 -1.97 7.67 4.10
CA GLU A 83 -1.50 8.10 5.43
C GLU A 83 0.02 8.01 5.59
N GLU A 84 0.64 7.00 4.97
CA GLU A 84 2.09 6.83 4.96
C GLU A 84 2.82 7.87 4.09
N TYR A 85 2.27 8.20 2.92
CA TYR A 85 2.94 9.03 1.91
C TYR A 85 2.38 10.45 1.77
N LYS A 86 1.32 10.85 2.48
CA LYS A 86 0.71 12.20 2.35
C LYS A 86 1.66 13.35 2.69
N ALA A 87 2.61 13.10 3.58
CA ALA A 87 3.67 14.05 3.93
C ALA A 87 4.95 13.84 3.09
N HIS A 88 4.98 12.85 2.21
CA HIS A 88 6.14 12.58 1.36
C HIS A 88 6.23 13.67 0.27
N PRO A 89 7.39 14.33 0.10
CA PRO A 89 7.48 15.44 -0.84
C PRO A 89 7.29 15.02 -2.31
N CYS A 90 7.66 13.77 -2.64
CA CYS A 90 7.80 13.29 -4.02
C CYS A 90 7.01 12.02 -4.30
N ALA A 91 6.11 11.66 -3.41
CA ALA A 91 5.17 10.59 -3.65
C ALA A 91 3.77 11.12 -3.41
N LYS A 92 2.84 10.83 -4.33
CA LYS A 92 1.45 11.23 -4.20
C LYS A 92 0.54 10.02 -4.39
N VAL A 93 -0.55 10.03 -3.65
CA VAL A 93 -1.61 9.04 -3.74
C VAL A 93 -2.90 9.79 -4.01
N PHE A 94 -3.50 9.52 -5.15
CA PHE A 94 -4.73 10.14 -5.61
C PHE A 94 -5.76 9.06 -5.93
N VAL A 95 -7.03 9.36 -5.65
CA VAL A 95 -8.15 8.52 -6.02
C VAL A 95 -8.97 9.25 -7.07
N ILE A 96 -9.43 8.52 -8.08
CA ILE A 96 -10.28 9.00 -9.16
C ILE A 96 -11.59 8.25 -9.05
N ASN A 97 -12.65 8.95 -8.66
CA ASN A 97 -13.98 8.39 -8.57
C ASN A 97 -14.63 8.32 -9.96
N THR A 98 -14.79 7.11 -10.48
CA THR A 98 -15.57 6.83 -11.69
C THR A 98 -17.01 6.44 -11.33
N ALA A 99 -17.93 6.58 -12.29
CA ALA A 99 -19.34 6.28 -12.11
C ALA A 99 -19.93 5.52 -13.32
N PHE A 100 -19.38 4.34 -13.62
CA PHE A 100 -19.75 3.51 -14.79
C PHE A 100 -21.25 3.26 -14.89
N ASP A 101 -21.87 2.94 -13.75
CA ASP A 101 -23.29 2.57 -13.72
C ASP A 101 -24.20 3.78 -13.43
N LYS A 102 -23.75 5.04 -13.62
CA LYS A 102 -24.55 6.23 -13.28
C LYS A 102 -25.90 6.29 -14.01
N ASP A 103 -25.99 5.72 -15.20
CA ASP A 103 -27.24 5.67 -15.97
C ASP A 103 -28.25 4.67 -15.38
N ILE A 104 -27.76 3.67 -14.64
CA ILE A 104 -28.58 2.66 -13.95
C ILE A 104 -28.86 3.09 -12.50
N TYR A 105 -27.84 3.65 -11.85
CA TYR A 105 -27.82 4.09 -10.46
C TYR A 105 -27.40 5.58 -10.40
N PRO A 106 -28.34 6.52 -10.61
CA PRO A 106 -28.04 7.95 -10.67
C PRO A 106 -27.35 8.52 -9.43
N ASN A 107 -27.53 7.87 -8.28
CA ASN A 107 -26.84 8.25 -7.05
C ASN A 107 -25.31 8.15 -7.17
N LEU A 108 -24.76 7.29 -8.03
CA LEU A 108 -23.31 7.16 -8.24
C LEU A 108 -22.70 8.45 -8.81
N ALA A 109 -23.49 9.25 -9.53
CA ALA A 109 -23.06 10.56 -9.99
C ALA A 109 -23.19 11.67 -8.94
N ASP A 110 -23.75 11.43 -7.76
CA ASP A 110 -23.94 12.48 -6.75
C ASP A 110 -22.66 12.71 -5.91
N VAL A 111 -22.01 13.86 -6.13
CA VAL A 111 -20.77 14.27 -5.44
C VAL A 111 -20.95 14.36 -3.93
N GLU A 112 -22.08 14.88 -3.48
CA GLU A 112 -22.32 15.11 -2.06
C GLU A 112 -22.56 13.78 -1.34
N GLU A 113 -23.27 12.85 -1.99
CA GLU A 113 -23.40 11.48 -1.45
C GLU A 113 -22.08 10.71 -1.47
N THR A 114 -21.24 10.89 -2.49
CA THR A 114 -19.89 10.32 -2.50
C THR A 114 -19.03 10.91 -1.39
N ARG A 115 -19.04 12.22 -1.19
CA ARG A 115 -18.33 12.88 -0.08
C ARG A 115 -18.79 12.36 1.28
N LYS A 116 -20.11 12.27 1.51
CA LYS A 116 -20.65 11.69 2.75
C LYS A 116 -20.23 10.24 2.93
N HIS A 117 -20.16 9.46 1.84
CA HIS A 117 -19.67 8.09 1.88
C HIS A 117 -18.21 8.03 2.33
N LEU A 118 -17.31 8.80 1.69
CA LEU A 118 -15.89 8.88 2.08
C LEU A 118 -15.73 9.24 3.57
N LEU A 119 -16.50 10.22 4.05
CA LEU A 119 -16.51 10.62 5.47
C LEU A 119 -16.99 9.49 6.40
N ARG A 120 -18.03 8.73 6.02
CA ARG A 120 -18.51 7.58 6.82
C ARG A 120 -17.47 6.47 6.92
N MET A 121 -16.64 6.32 5.88
CA MET A 121 -15.60 5.31 5.80
C MET A 121 -14.26 5.75 6.41
N ASP A 122 -14.17 7.00 6.87
CA ASP A 122 -12.94 7.62 7.39
C ASP A 122 -11.80 7.62 6.35
N TRP A 123 -12.15 7.86 5.08
CA TRP A 123 -11.19 7.99 3.99
C TRP A 123 -10.89 9.46 3.72
N THR A 124 -9.63 9.85 3.87
CA THR A 124 -9.17 11.25 3.91
C THR A 124 -8.29 11.63 2.73
N MET A 125 -7.99 10.67 1.85
CA MET A 125 -7.22 10.91 0.64
C MET A 125 -7.93 11.84 -0.34
N PRO A 126 -7.21 12.60 -1.19
CA PRO A 126 -7.81 13.41 -2.24
C PRO A 126 -8.52 12.50 -3.25
N VAL A 127 -9.74 12.90 -3.61
CA VAL A 127 -10.59 12.17 -4.55
C VAL A 127 -11.05 13.13 -5.64
N ALA A 128 -10.52 12.98 -6.85
CA ALA A 128 -11.04 13.62 -8.05
C ALA A 128 -12.21 12.81 -8.61
N ARG A 129 -12.99 13.41 -9.51
CA ARG A 129 -14.16 12.79 -10.12
C ARG A 129 -13.97 12.69 -11.63
N ASP A 130 -14.34 11.55 -12.17
CA ASP A 130 -14.29 11.22 -13.59
C ASP A 130 -15.64 10.62 -14.00
N LEU A 131 -16.67 11.46 -14.08
CA LEU A 131 -18.02 10.99 -14.37
C LEU A 131 -18.15 10.39 -15.77
N ASP A 132 -17.49 11.00 -16.74
CA ASP A 132 -17.61 10.63 -18.15
C ASP A 132 -16.57 9.59 -18.56
N GLU A 133 -15.87 9.02 -17.58
CA GLU A 133 -14.86 7.97 -17.74
C GLU A 133 -13.74 8.36 -18.70
N GLN A 134 -13.53 9.67 -18.89
CA GLN A 134 -12.53 10.18 -19.82
C GLN A 134 -11.14 9.81 -19.33
N THR A 135 -10.92 9.85 -18.02
CA THR A 135 -9.62 9.51 -17.45
C THR A 135 -9.44 8.01 -17.38
N ASN A 136 -10.43 7.24 -16.91
CA ASN A 136 -10.31 5.79 -16.78
C ASN A 136 -10.08 5.11 -18.15
N ALA A 137 -10.74 5.60 -19.21
CA ALA A 137 -10.56 5.09 -20.57
C ALA A 137 -9.14 5.29 -21.14
N LEU A 138 -8.34 6.20 -20.56
CA LEU A 138 -6.93 6.38 -20.96
C LEU A 138 -6.03 5.28 -20.40
N PHE A 139 -6.47 4.57 -19.37
CA PHE A 139 -5.72 3.53 -18.70
C PHE A 139 -6.45 2.19 -18.82
N THR A 140 -6.47 1.59 -20.01
CA THR A 140 -7.11 0.27 -20.20
C THR A 140 -6.13 -0.88 -20.04
N VAL A 141 -6.61 -2.01 -19.51
CA VAL A 141 -5.92 -3.31 -19.59
C VAL A 141 -6.70 -4.19 -20.54
N ASP A 142 -6.01 -4.80 -21.51
CA ASP A 142 -6.67 -5.68 -22.48
C ASP A 142 -7.90 -5.03 -23.17
N ASP A 143 -7.80 -3.71 -23.45
CA ASP A 143 -8.86 -2.85 -24.01
C ASP A 143 -10.12 -2.70 -23.12
N GLU A 144 -10.04 -3.09 -21.85
CA GLU A 144 -11.10 -2.94 -20.85
C GLU A 144 -10.73 -1.89 -19.80
N SER A 145 -11.74 -1.11 -19.40
CA SER A 145 -11.73 -0.08 -18.37
C SER A 145 -12.52 -0.57 -17.15
N GLY A 146 -12.12 -0.23 -15.93
CA GLY A 146 -12.92 -0.63 -14.77
C GLY A 146 -12.37 -0.24 -13.41
N THR A 147 -13.00 -0.80 -12.37
CA THR A 147 -12.67 -0.53 -10.96
C THR A 147 -12.75 -1.80 -10.10
N PRO A 148 -11.92 -1.91 -9.05
CA PRO A 148 -10.79 -1.02 -8.75
C PRO A 148 -9.60 -1.32 -9.67
N GLN A 149 -8.87 -0.26 -10.00
CA GLN A 149 -7.68 -0.28 -10.86
C GLN A 149 -6.65 0.67 -10.27
N ALA A 150 -5.35 0.36 -10.39
CA ALA A 150 -4.31 1.33 -10.05
C ALA A 150 -3.26 1.45 -11.11
N VAL A 151 -2.71 2.66 -11.17
CA VAL A 151 -1.65 3.05 -12.05
C VAL A 151 -0.56 3.70 -11.22
N VAL A 152 0.67 3.24 -11.38
CA VAL A 152 1.85 3.87 -10.81
C VAL A 152 2.59 4.60 -11.91
N VAL A 153 2.76 5.90 -11.73
CA VAL A 153 3.55 6.78 -12.59
C VAL A 153 4.85 7.11 -11.86
N ASN A 154 5.97 7.05 -12.56
CA ASN A 154 7.27 7.45 -12.00
C ASN A 154 7.49 8.96 -12.09
N GLU A 155 8.62 9.44 -11.56
CA GLU A 155 9.01 10.85 -11.55
C GLU A 155 9.14 11.49 -12.93
N LYS A 156 9.29 10.68 -13.99
CA LYS A 156 9.38 11.16 -15.37
C LYS A 156 8.03 11.23 -16.06
N GLY A 157 6.94 11.00 -15.32
CA GLY A 157 5.62 10.91 -15.90
C GLY A 157 5.40 9.62 -16.70
N VAL A 158 6.15 8.54 -16.49
CA VAL A 158 5.99 7.27 -17.23
C VAL A 158 5.25 6.23 -16.38
N VAL A 159 4.26 5.57 -16.97
CA VAL A 159 3.49 4.51 -16.31
C VAL A 159 4.36 3.26 -16.11
N CYS A 160 4.63 2.91 -14.85
CA CYS A 160 5.56 1.85 -14.46
C CYS A 160 4.90 0.60 -13.87
N ALA A 161 3.63 0.69 -13.53
CA ALA A 161 2.78 -0.45 -13.16
C ALA A 161 1.32 -0.08 -13.40
N HIS A 162 0.55 -1.08 -13.80
CA HIS A 162 -0.88 -0.94 -14.04
C HIS A 162 -1.52 -2.31 -13.84
N ASP A 163 -2.50 -2.40 -12.95
CA ASP A 163 -3.24 -3.65 -12.73
C ASP A 163 -4.67 -3.42 -12.22
N TRP A 164 -5.46 -4.49 -12.30
CA TRP A 164 -6.79 -4.61 -11.70
C TRP A 164 -6.71 -5.30 -10.35
N TYR A 165 -7.71 -5.07 -9.51
CA TYR A 165 -7.81 -5.79 -8.24
C TYR A 165 -9.18 -6.41 -8.05
N THR A 166 -9.19 -7.72 -8.11
CA THR A 166 -10.29 -8.56 -7.65
C THR A 166 -9.97 -9.18 -6.29
N GLU A 167 -8.68 -9.28 -5.92
CA GLU A 167 -8.21 -9.91 -4.68
C GLU A 167 -7.06 -9.13 -3.99
N ASP A 168 -6.92 -9.31 -2.67
CA ASP A 168 -5.90 -8.63 -1.85
C ASP A 168 -4.46 -8.79 -2.38
N LYS A 169 -4.14 -9.96 -2.93
CA LYS A 169 -2.79 -10.32 -3.39
C LYS A 169 -2.36 -9.55 -4.65
N GLU A 170 -3.31 -9.07 -5.44
CA GLU A 170 -3.05 -8.36 -6.70
C GLU A 170 -2.53 -6.94 -6.40
N MET A 171 -3.01 -6.34 -5.31
CA MET A 171 -2.51 -5.06 -4.81
C MET A 171 -1.06 -5.12 -4.30
N ASP A 172 -0.54 -6.30 -3.91
CA ASP A 172 0.82 -6.40 -3.35
C ASP A 172 1.90 -5.98 -4.35
N ALA A 173 1.72 -6.28 -5.64
CA ALA A 173 2.69 -5.96 -6.68
C ALA A 173 2.74 -4.44 -6.95
N VAL A 174 1.58 -3.80 -7.07
CA VAL A 174 1.48 -2.36 -7.31
C VAL A 174 1.93 -1.56 -6.09
N ASP A 175 1.52 -1.96 -4.88
CA ASP A 175 2.03 -1.38 -3.65
C ASP A 175 3.55 -1.48 -3.56
N ALA A 176 4.10 -2.67 -3.79
CA ALA A 176 5.55 -2.88 -3.74
C ALA A 176 6.25 -2.02 -4.79
N ARG A 177 5.67 -1.87 -5.99
CA ARG A 177 6.23 -1.02 -7.04
C ARG A 177 6.20 0.45 -6.66
N PHE A 178 5.07 0.97 -6.21
CA PHE A 178 4.93 2.34 -5.73
C PHE A 178 5.91 2.63 -4.59
N ARG A 179 5.97 1.76 -3.58
CA ARG A 179 6.91 1.88 -2.46
C ARG A 179 8.36 1.85 -2.91
N THR A 180 8.72 0.95 -3.82
CA THR A 180 10.07 0.85 -4.37
C THR A 180 10.47 2.13 -5.10
N LEU A 181 9.58 2.64 -5.95
CA LEU A 181 9.81 3.89 -6.68
C LEU A 181 9.88 5.08 -5.72
N ALA A 182 8.93 5.21 -4.80
CA ALA A 182 8.91 6.27 -3.80
C ALA A 182 10.12 6.21 -2.84
N ALA A 183 10.64 5.02 -2.51
CA ALA A 183 11.84 4.84 -1.70
C ALA A 183 13.16 4.98 -2.51
N GLY A 184 13.09 4.86 -3.84
CA GLY A 184 14.17 5.18 -4.76
C GLY A 184 14.26 6.67 -5.07
N MET A 185 13.10 7.35 -5.03
CA MET A 185 12.98 8.80 -5.07
C MET A 185 13.55 9.40 -3.79
N ASN A 186 14.80 9.83 -3.87
CA ASN A 186 15.33 10.73 -2.88
C ASN A 186 14.73 12.09 -3.15
N CYS A 187 13.82 12.56 -2.29
CA CYS A 187 13.18 13.86 -2.47
C CYS A 187 14.11 15.07 -2.56
N HIS A 188 15.39 14.84 -2.34
CA HIS A 188 16.41 15.83 -2.51
C HIS A 188 16.83 16.03 -3.97
N CYS A 189 16.65 15.08 -4.89
CA CYS A 189 17.17 15.22 -6.27
C CYS A 189 16.46 16.34 -7.06
N GLU A 190 15.21 16.67 -6.68
CA GLU A 190 14.49 17.87 -7.13
C GLU A 190 14.91 19.16 -6.40
N ARG A 191 15.60 19.02 -5.27
CA ARG A 191 16.27 20.12 -4.55
C ARG A 191 17.76 20.17 -4.84
N MET A 192 18.23 19.74 -6.01
CA MET A 192 19.52 20.24 -6.49
C MET A 192 19.30 21.71 -6.94
N PRO A 193 19.59 22.74 -6.13
CA PRO A 193 19.12 24.11 -6.29
C PRO A 193 19.83 24.89 -7.40
N ARG A 194 20.72 24.25 -8.17
CA ARG A 194 21.41 24.93 -9.26
C ARG A 194 21.89 23.96 -10.34
N GLU A 195 21.93 24.47 -11.56
CA GLU A 195 22.71 23.88 -12.63
C GLU A 195 24.16 23.71 -12.17
N VAL A 196 24.70 22.50 -12.34
CA VAL A 196 26.11 22.19 -12.14
C VAL A 196 26.81 22.19 -13.50
N CYS A 197 28.10 22.53 -13.53
CA CYS A 197 28.90 22.47 -14.75
C CYS A 197 28.98 21.06 -15.38
N ASP A 198 29.34 21.01 -16.66
CA ASP A 198 29.41 19.78 -17.45
C ASP A 198 30.25 18.69 -16.79
N SER A 199 31.38 19.06 -16.18
CA SER A 199 32.28 18.14 -15.48
C SER A 199 31.62 17.44 -14.27
N CYS A 200 30.59 18.05 -13.67
CA CYS A 200 29.82 17.47 -12.57
C CYS A 200 28.60 16.65 -13.02
N THR A 201 28.32 16.59 -14.33
CA THR A 201 27.15 15.88 -14.89
C THR A 201 27.09 14.42 -14.46
N ARG A 202 28.24 13.71 -14.46
CA ARG A 202 28.27 12.31 -14.04
C ARG A 202 27.89 12.11 -12.59
N SER A 203 28.39 12.96 -11.68
CA SER A 203 28.03 12.92 -10.25
C SER A 203 26.53 13.17 -10.06
N ARG A 204 25.96 14.16 -10.77
CA ARG A 204 24.51 14.42 -10.79
C ARG A 204 23.72 13.21 -11.31
N ASP A 205 24.17 12.59 -12.39
CA ASP A 205 23.46 11.45 -12.98
C ASP A 205 23.49 10.24 -12.03
N TYR A 206 24.62 9.99 -11.33
CA TYR A 206 24.68 9.00 -10.26
C TYR A 206 23.73 9.32 -9.09
N ILE A 207 23.58 10.60 -8.70
CA ILE A 207 22.57 11.01 -7.71
C ILE A 207 21.16 10.62 -8.17
N LYS A 208 20.82 10.88 -9.44
CA LYS A 208 19.51 10.52 -10.02
C LYS A 208 19.29 9.00 -10.04
N GLU A 209 20.35 8.22 -10.22
CA GLU A 209 20.32 6.76 -10.17
C GLU A 209 20.31 6.21 -8.73
N GLY A 210 20.54 7.05 -7.71
CA GLY A 210 20.64 6.66 -6.31
C GLY A 210 22.00 6.05 -5.90
N ASP A 211 23.03 6.16 -6.75
CA ASP A 211 24.40 5.71 -6.48
C ASP A 211 25.22 6.82 -5.81
N TYR A 212 24.95 7.04 -4.52
CA TYR A 212 25.57 8.13 -3.75
C TYR A 212 27.05 7.93 -3.49
N GLU A 213 27.53 6.67 -3.39
CA GLU A 213 28.95 6.35 -3.29
C GLU A 213 29.71 6.89 -4.51
N ARG A 214 29.27 6.53 -5.73
CA ARG A 214 29.93 7.01 -6.95
C ARG A 214 29.77 8.50 -7.17
N ALA A 215 28.60 9.05 -6.87
CA ALA A 215 28.37 10.48 -6.96
C ALA A 215 29.36 11.26 -6.08
N TRP A 216 29.55 10.79 -4.85
CA TRP A 216 30.47 11.36 -3.87
C TRP A 216 31.93 11.26 -4.34
N ASP A 217 32.36 10.08 -4.78
CA ASP A 217 33.74 9.84 -5.25
C ASP A 217 34.09 10.67 -6.48
N GLU A 218 33.17 10.80 -7.43
CA GLU A 218 33.34 11.64 -8.62
C GLU A 218 33.48 13.12 -8.23
N ALA A 219 32.58 13.62 -7.37
CA ALA A 219 32.66 15.00 -6.89
C ALA A 219 33.96 15.25 -6.10
N ASN A 220 34.36 14.31 -5.24
CA ASN A 220 35.62 14.39 -4.50
C ASN A 220 36.84 14.43 -5.43
N THR A 221 36.82 13.64 -6.50
CA THR A 221 37.88 13.63 -7.52
C THR A 221 38.01 14.98 -8.21
N ILE A 222 36.90 15.62 -8.55
CA ILE A 222 36.87 16.96 -9.15
C ILE A 222 37.43 18.00 -8.17
N CYS A 223 36.99 17.97 -6.90
CA CYS A 223 37.47 18.87 -5.85
C CYS A 223 38.99 18.80 -5.64
N GLN A 224 39.57 17.60 -5.68
CA GLN A 224 40.98 17.37 -5.32
C GLN A 224 41.96 17.49 -6.50
N SER A 225 41.49 17.45 -7.74
CA SER A 225 42.36 17.44 -8.92
C SER A 225 42.82 18.84 -9.36
N TYR A 226 44.08 18.95 -9.80
CA TYR A 226 44.67 20.19 -10.29
C TYR A 226 44.15 20.60 -11.69
N GLY A 227 43.47 19.71 -12.40
CA GLY A 227 43.01 19.93 -13.78
C GLY A 227 41.67 20.66 -13.94
N TYR A 228 40.95 20.93 -12.85
CA TYR A 228 39.63 21.55 -12.88
C TYR A 228 39.67 23.02 -12.46
N THR A 229 38.79 23.82 -13.05
CA THR A 229 38.55 25.23 -12.75
C THR A 229 37.97 25.42 -11.34
N ASP A 230 38.08 26.64 -10.81
CA ASP A 230 37.51 26.97 -9.50
C ASP A 230 35.99 26.82 -9.47
N LYS A 231 35.30 27.11 -10.60
CA LYS A 231 33.86 26.91 -10.73
C LYS A 231 33.49 25.42 -10.62
N GLU A 232 34.20 24.55 -11.34
CA GLU A 232 33.95 23.10 -11.30
C GLU A 232 34.20 22.52 -9.91
N LYS A 233 35.26 22.98 -9.23
CA LYS A 233 35.53 22.59 -7.84
C LYS A 233 34.44 23.08 -6.89
N ALA A 234 33.92 24.30 -7.09
CA ALA A 234 32.82 24.83 -6.29
C ALA A 234 31.50 24.06 -6.52
N ASP A 235 31.22 23.63 -7.74
CA ASP A 235 30.07 22.78 -8.07
C ASP A 235 30.21 21.37 -7.49
N ALA A 236 31.40 20.78 -7.56
CA ALA A 236 31.67 19.49 -6.96
C ALA A 236 31.57 19.54 -5.43
N ALA A 237 32.12 20.57 -4.78
CA ALA A 237 32.00 20.76 -3.34
C ALA A 237 30.54 20.97 -2.90
N TYR A 238 29.77 21.68 -3.73
CA TYR A 238 28.34 21.83 -3.56
C TYR A 238 27.61 20.47 -3.60
N LEU A 239 27.90 19.62 -4.59
CA LEU A 239 27.34 18.27 -4.68
C LEU A 239 27.71 17.39 -3.49
N GLN A 240 28.98 17.41 -3.06
CA GLN A 240 29.40 16.71 -1.84
C GLN A 240 28.54 17.14 -0.65
N LYS A 241 28.46 18.46 -0.39
CA LYS A 241 27.70 18.96 0.75
C LYS A 241 26.22 18.55 0.69
N TRP A 242 25.61 18.60 -0.49
CA TRP A 242 24.24 18.16 -0.67
C TRP A 242 24.07 16.65 -0.40
N ILE A 243 25.01 15.79 -0.82
CA ILE A 243 24.98 14.34 -0.55
C ILE A 243 25.10 14.08 0.96
N GLU A 244 25.98 14.81 1.65
CA GLU A 244 26.14 14.76 3.11
C GLU A 244 24.85 15.13 3.84
N ASP A 245 24.22 16.25 3.47
CA ASP A 245 23.00 16.73 4.10
C ASP A 245 21.85 15.74 3.88
N THR A 246 21.73 15.21 2.66
CA THR A 246 20.78 14.15 2.30
C THR A 246 21.00 12.90 3.15
N ALA A 247 22.25 12.44 3.28
CA ALA A 247 22.59 11.27 4.08
C ALA A 247 22.23 11.49 5.56
N SER A 248 22.58 12.66 6.11
CA SER A 248 22.30 13.03 7.51
C SER A 248 20.80 12.99 7.81
N GLU A 249 19.98 13.57 6.93
CA GLU A 249 18.52 13.55 7.10
C GLU A 249 17.96 12.12 7.05
N HIS A 250 18.42 11.29 6.10
CA HIS A 250 18.01 9.89 6.04
C HIS A 250 18.38 9.12 7.30
N PHE A 251 19.59 9.35 7.84
CA PHE A 251 20.01 8.76 9.09
C PHE A 251 19.08 9.19 10.23
N GLU A 252 18.83 10.49 10.41
CA GLU A 252 17.92 11.01 11.45
C GLU A 252 16.48 10.46 11.32
N ASN A 253 15.97 10.30 10.10
CA ASN A 253 14.65 9.68 9.85
C ASN A 253 14.59 8.24 10.34
N LEU A 254 15.62 7.45 10.03
CA LEU A 254 15.74 6.06 10.47
C LEU A 254 15.91 5.95 11.98
N GLU A 255 16.56 6.92 12.63
CA GLU A 255 16.66 6.96 14.09
C GLU A 255 15.28 7.14 14.74
N ARG A 256 14.44 8.02 14.19
CA ARG A 256 13.06 8.20 14.64
C ARG A 256 12.21 6.95 14.36
N GLU A 257 12.38 6.34 13.19
CA GLU A 257 11.68 5.10 12.84
C GLU A 257 12.04 3.95 13.78
N PHE A 258 13.31 3.87 14.20
CA PHE A 258 13.77 2.84 15.14
C PHE A 258 13.04 2.91 16.48
N GLU A 259 12.58 4.08 16.93
CA GLU A 259 11.77 4.21 18.15
C GLU A 259 10.36 3.59 18.01
N VAL A 260 9.84 3.51 16.78
CA VAL A 260 8.46 3.07 16.47
C VAL A 260 8.41 1.63 15.96
N ASP A 261 9.36 1.23 15.11
CA ASP A 261 9.46 -0.09 14.49
C ASP A 261 10.95 -0.47 14.31
N PRO A 262 11.62 -0.93 15.39
CA PRO A 262 13.05 -1.25 15.38
C PRO A 262 13.50 -2.23 14.29
N GLU A 263 12.67 -3.22 13.94
CA GLU A 263 13.04 -4.23 12.95
C GLU A 263 13.04 -3.66 11.54
N THR A 264 11.95 -2.97 11.17
CA THR A 264 11.83 -2.33 9.85
C THR A 264 12.92 -1.26 9.68
N ALA A 265 13.15 -0.44 10.71
CA ALA A 265 14.19 0.57 10.70
C ALA A 265 15.59 0.00 10.48
N ILE A 266 15.95 -1.12 11.14
CA ILE A 266 17.26 -1.77 10.94
C ILE A 266 17.42 -2.22 9.49
N THR A 267 16.43 -2.91 8.90
CA THR A 267 16.51 -3.38 7.51
C THR A 267 16.71 -2.21 6.55
N ARG A 268 15.93 -1.13 6.69
CA ARG A 268 16.06 0.06 5.85
C ARG A 268 17.38 0.79 6.08
N ALA A 269 17.89 0.80 7.31
CA ALA A 269 19.15 1.43 7.64
C ALA A 269 20.35 0.71 7.01
N GLU A 270 20.31 -0.63 6.90
CA GLU A 270 21.34 -1.41 6.20
C GLU A 270 21.39 -1.09 4.70
N GLU A 271 20.23 -1.02 4.05
CA GLU A 271 20.12 -0.60 2.66
C GLU A 271 20.65 0.83 2.48
N THR A 272 20.29 1.74 3.39
CA THR A 272 20.71 3.14 3.36
C THR A 272 22.22 3.26 3.56
N VAL A 273 22.81 2.59 4.54
CA VAL A 273 24.28 2.52 4.75
C VAL A 273 24.99 2.02 3.50
N SER A 274 24.42 1.02 2.82
CA SER A 274 25.00 0.50 1.59
C SER A 274 24.98 1.53 0.46
N ARG A 275 23.92 2.34 0.34
CA ARG A 275 23.80 3.40 -0.69
C ARG A 275 24.78 4.55 -0.44
N TYR A 276 24.95 4.97 0.80
CA TYR A 276 25.83 6.07 1.21
C TYR A 276 27.24 5.62 1.59
N LYS A 277 27.66 4.43 1.14
CA LYS A 277 29.00 3.93 1.42
C LYS A 277 30.03 4.93 0.90
N GLY A 278 31.00 5.31 1.73
CA GLY A 278 32.01 6.33 1.39
C GLY A 278 31.62 7.79 1.69
N VAL A 279 30.34 8.09 1.89
CA VAL A 279 29.87 9.43 2.31
C VAL A 279 30.22 9.66 3.79
N THR A 280 30.57 10.90 4.14
CA THR A 280 30.84 11.31 5.53
C THR A 280 29.68 10.91 6.46
N GLY A 281 30.00 10.33 7.61
CA GLY A 281 29.00 9.89 8.60
C GLY A 281 28.39 8.50 8.37
N ALA A 282 28.44 7.95 7.14
CA ALA A 282 27.85 6.64 6.85
C ALA A 282 28.48 5.49 7.65
N LYS A 283 29.80 5.56 7.90
CA LYS A 283 30.52 4.58 8.74
C LYS A 283 30.06 4.61 10.20
N ASP A 284 29.87 5.81 10.74
CA ASP A 284 29.43 5.98 12.13
C ASP A 284 27.98 5.54 12.30
N PHE A 285 27.13 5.86 11.31
CA PHE A 285 25.77 5.37 11.27
C PHE A 285 25.70 3.84 11.13
N ALA A 286 26.56 3.21 10.31
CA ALA A 286 26.67 1.75 10.23
C ALA A 286 27.01 1.11 11.58
N ALA A 287 27.93 1.72 12.34
CA ALA A 287 28.25 1.28 13.70
C ALA A 287 27.06 1.45 14.66
N LYS A 288 26.27 2.52 14.49
CA LYS A 288 25.03 2.74 15.24
C LYS A 288 23.97 1.67 14.94
N VAL A 289 23.77 1.31 13.67
CA VAL A 289 22.87 0.21 13.27
C VAL A 289 23.30 -1.13 13.88
N GLU A 290 24.60 -1.40 13.95
CA GLU A 290 25.11 -2.60 14.62
C GLU A 290 24.84 -2.59 16.14
N ASN A 291 24.87 -1.40 16.77
CA ASN A 291 24.47 -1.25 18.18
C ASN A 291 22.96 -1.44 18.36
N TRP A 292 22.13 -0.97 17.42
CA TRP A 292 20.68 -1.19 17.44
C TRP A 292 20.33 -2.67 17.44
N ARG A 293 21.01 -3.49 16.63
CA ARG A 293 20.83 -4.96 16.59
C ARG A 293 21.07 -5.64 17.94
N LYS A 294 21.93 -5.06 18.77
CA LYS A 294 22.30 -5.56 20.10
C LYS A 294 21.52 -4.90 21.23
N SER A 295 20.68 -3.92 20.92
CA SER A 295 19.99 -3.11 21.93
C SER A 295 18.87 -3.87 22.62
N ASP A 296 18.64 -3.55 23.90
CA ASP A 296 17.48 -4.02 24.64
C ASP A 296 16.17 -3.54 24.03
N ALA A 297 16.16 -2.38 23.35
CA ALA A 297 14.99 -1.85 22.66
C ALA A 297 14.45 -2.84 21.60
N LEU A 298 15.33 -3.37 20.75
CA LEU A 298 14.95 -4.38 19.75
C LEU A 298 14.48 -5.68 20.40
N GLN A 299 15.17 -6.13 21.45
CA GLN A 299 14.80 -7.37 22.16
C GLN A 299 13.44 -7.25 22.85
N ASN A 300 13.17 -6.11 23.50
CA ASN A 300 11.89 -5.80 24.14
C ASN A 300 10.78 -5.71 23.09
N PHE A 301 11.02 -5.05 21.95
CA PHE A 301 10.06 -4.98 20.85
C PHE A 301 9.69 -6.38 20.33
N ARG A 302 10.67 -7.24 20.09
CA ARG A 302 10.45 -8.64 19.66
C ARG A 302 9.63 -9.43 20.67
N LYS A 303 9.95 -9.28 21.96
CA LYS A 303 9.23 -9.92 23.05
C LYS A 303 7.78 -9.45 23.11
N ASP A 304 7.54 -8.14 23.08
CA ASP A 304 6.20 -7.57 23.13
C ASP A 304 5.37 -7.98 21.89
N ARG A 305 5.99 -8.04 20.70
CA ARG A 305 5.33 -8.56 19.49
C ARG A 305 4.91 -10.02 19.67
N ALA A 306 5.81 -10.88 20.15
CA ALA A 306 5.51 -12.29 20.39
C ALA A 306 4.39 -12.46 21.45
N ASP A 307 4.41 -11.64 22.51
CA ASP A 307 3.36 -11.61 23.52
C ASP A 307 2.01 -11.15 22.94
N LEU A 308 2.02 -10.18 22.01
CA LEU A 308 0.83 -9.69 21.30
C LEU A 308 0.25 -10.76 20.36
N GLU A 309 1.09 -11.42 19.57
CA GLU A 309 0.68 -12.52 18.69
C GLU A 309 0.04 -13.65 19.49
N LYS A 310 0.67 -14.04 20.61
CA LYS A 310 0.13 -15.04 21.53
C LYS A 310 -1.21 -14.60 22.13
N ALA A 311 -1.33 -13.36 22.60
CA ALA A 311 -2.58 -12.83 23.14
C ALA A 311 -3.70 -12.80 22.09
N THR A 312 -3.38 -12.42 20.86
CA THR A 312 -4.34 -12.40 19.74
C THR A 312 -4.79 -13.81 19.37
N ALA A 313 -3.87 -14.78 19.35
CA ALA A 313 -4.20 -16.19 19.14
C ALA A 313 -5.06 -16.75 20.30
N ASP A 314 -4.76 -16.37 21.55
CA ASP A 314 -5.55 -16.74 22.73
C ASP A 314 -7.00 -16.23 22.60
N LEU A 315 -7.22 -14.99 22.12
CA LEU A 315 -8.57 -14.45 21.88
C LEU A 315 -9.35 -15.22 20.81
N GLY A 316 -8.68 -15.70 19.77
CA GLY A 316 -9.31 -16.40 18.64
C GLY A 316 -9.75 -17.84 18.95
N ARG A 317 -9.34 -18.43 20.07
CA ARG A 317 -9.69 -19.81 20.41
C ARG A 317 -11.15 -19.94 20.85
N ALA A 318 -11.88 -20.86 20.23
CA ALA A 318 -13.22 -21.23 20.67
C ALA A 318 -13.19 -21.78 22.11
N GLY A 319 -14.12 -21.34 22.96
CA GLY A 319 -14.25 -21.85 24.33
C GLY A 319 -13.35 -21.19 25.38
N VAL A 320 -12.75 -20.03 25.09
CA VAL A 320 -12.07 -19.23 26.11
C VAL A 320 -13.07 -18.85 27.21
N THR A 321 -12.79 -19.29 28.44
CA THR A 321 -13.59 -18.96 29.61
C THR A 321 -13.55 -17.46 29.89
N GLU A 322 -14.52 -16.93 30.63
CA GLU A 322 -14.53 -15.53 31.05
C GLU A 322 -13.23 -15.13 31.78
N THR A 323 -12.75 -16.00 32.68
CA THR A 323 -11.47 -15.82 33.37
C THR A 323 -10.29 -15.79 32.39
N GLY A 324 -10.30 -16.66 31.38
CA GLY A 324 -9.29 -16.66 30.32
C GLY A 324 -9.32 -15.38 29.49
N ARG A 325 -10.51 -14.90 29.12
CA ARG A 325 -10.70 -13.65 28.37
C ARG A 325 -10.14 -12.46 29.16
N LYS A 326 -10.46 -12.37 30.45
CA LYS A 326 -9.94 -11.33 31.35
C LYS A 326 -8.41 -11.34 31.41
N ALA A 327 -7.80 -12.52 31.56
CA ALA A 327 -6.34 -12.64 31.59
C ALA A 327 -5.68 -12.18 30.28
N VAL A 328 -6.32 -12.44 29.13
CA VAL A 328 -5.83 -11.97 27.83
C VAL A 328 -5.96 -10.46 27.69
N VAL A 329 -7.08 -9.87 28.13
CA VAL A 329 -7.29 -8.41 28.17
C VAL A 329 -6.23 -7.74 29.05
N ASP A 330 -5.96 -8.28 30.24
CA ASP A 330 -4.94 -7.72 31.14
C ASP A 330 -3.54 -7.81 30.53
N ARG A 331 -3.22 -8.89 29.79
CA ARG A 331 -1.97 -9.00 29.03
C ARG A 331 -1.89 -7.94 27.92
N LEU A 332 -2.95 -7.76 27.14
CA LEU A 332 -3.00 -6.74 26.08
C LEU A 332 -2.83 -5.33 26.63
N ARG A 333 -3.43 -4.99 27.77
CA ARG A 333 -3.19 -3.70 28.47
C ARG A 333 -1.73 -3.54 28.84
N SER A 334 -1.15 -4.57 29.46
CA SER A 334 0.25 -4.53 29.85
C SER A 334 1.20 -4.33 28.67
N ILE A 335 0.91 -4.94 27.51
CA ILE A 335 1.66 -4.69 26.26
C ILE A 335 1.45 -3.25 25.79
N ALA A 336 0.21 -2.77 25.74
CA ALA A 336 -0.12 -1.40 25.31
C ALA A 336 0.55 -0.31 26.17
N ASP A 337 0.78 -0.60 27.45
CA ASP A 337 1.46 0.30 28.39
C ASP A 337 2.98 0.28 28.22
N ARG A 338 3.59 -0.91 28.15
CA ARG A 338 5.07 -1.04 27.97
C ARG A 338 5.54 -0.58 26.59
N ALA A 339 4.71 -0.79 25.57
CA ALA A 339 5.01 -0.51 24.18
C ALA A 339 4.30 0.76 23.67
N ALA A 340 3.99 1.70 24.57
CA ALA A 340 3.04 2.79 24.34
C ALA A 340 3.34 3.70 23.12
N THR A 341 4.60 3.83 22.73
CA THR A 341 5.06 4.69 21.64
C THR A 341 5.29 3.95 20.33
N ASN A 342 5.35 2.62 20.36
CA ASN A 342 5.70 1.82 19.19
C ASN A 342 4.48 1.13 18.57
N ARG A 343 4.67 0.54 17.38
CA ARG A 343 3.59 -0.08 16.61
C ARG A 343 2.93 -1.27 17.30
N VAL A 344 3.67 -2.01 18.13
CA VAL A 344 3.13 -3.14 18.91
C VAL A 344 2.13 -2.65 19.95
N GLY A 345 2.44 -1.57 20.66
CA GLY A 345 1.49 -0.98 21.62
C GLY A 345 0.23 -0.44 20.95
N GLN A 346 0.38 0.22 19.79
CA GLN A 346 -0.78 0.67 19.00
C GLN A 346 -1.66 -0.51 18.56
N ALA A 347 -1.05 -1.60 18.09
CA ALA A 347 -1.79 -2.80 17.71
C ALA A 347 -2.50 -3.46 18.90
N ALA A 348 -1.86 -3.49 20.08
CA ALA A 348 -2.48 -3.99 21.31
C ALA A 348 -3.72 -3.17 21.72
N ARG A 349 -3.67 -1.83 21.63
CA ARG A 349 -4.82 -0.94 21.87
C ARG A 349 -5.97 -1.22 20.90
N LYS A 350 -5.67 -1.40 19.62
CA LYS A 350 -6.68 -1.76 18.61
C LYS A 350 -7.35 -3.11 18.91
N GLN A 351 -6.63 -4.09 19.45
CA GLN A 351 -7.23 -5.36 19.90
C GLN A 351 -8.12 -5.15 21.13
N LEU A 352 -7.70 -4.32 22.09
CA LEU A 352 -8.53 -3.97 23.26
C LEU A 352 -9.85 -3.31 22.87
N GLU A 353 -9.84 -2.41 21.88
CA GLU A 353 -11.05 -1.78 21.33
C GLU A 353 -12.02 -2.81 20.75
N LYS A 354 -11.50 -3.77 19.96
CA LYS A 354 -12.30 -4.88 19.41
C LYS A 354 -12.93 -5.73 20.50
N VAL A 355 -12.17 -6.09 21.54
CA VAL A 355 -12.72 -6.87 22.68
C VAL A 355 -13.80 -6.07 23.41
N GLY A 356 -13.58 -4.78 23.64
CA GLY A 356 -14.57 -3.91 24.26
C GLY A 356 -15.86 -3.76 23.44
N ALA A 357 -15.77 -3.78 22.11
CA ALA A 357 -16.94 -3.79 21.22
C ALA A 357 -17.73 -5.11 21.35
N ILE A 358 -17.04 -6.25 21.44
CA ILE A 358 -17.66 -7.58 21.64
C ILE A 358 -18.39 -7.64 22.99
N GLU A 359 -17.75 -7.19 24.08
CA GLU A 359 -18.38 -7.20 25.42
C GLU A 359 -19.64 -6.33 25.49
N LYS A 360 -19.67 -5.21 24.75
CA LYS A 360 -20.87 -4.36 24.64
C LYS A 360 -21.98 -5.06 23.85
N ALA A 361 -21.64 -5.78 22.78
CA ALA A 361 -22.60 -6.54 21.98
C ALA A 361 -23.23 -7.70 22.78
N ASP A 362 -22.41 -8.46 23.54
CA ASP A 362 -22.86 -9.56 24.39
C ASP A 362 -23.88 -9.05 25.44
N LYS A 363 -23.55 -7.97 26.16
CA LYS A 363 -24.47 -7.36 27.15
C LYS A 363 -25.75 -6.82 26.54
N GLY A 364 -25.71 -6.28 25.32
CA GLY A 364 -26.88 -5.80 24.60
C GLY A 364 -27.86 -6.91 24.20
N SER A 365 -27.37 -8.14 24.03
CA SER A 365 -28.18 -9.30 23.65
C SER A 365 -28.98 -9.90 24.83
N GLU A 366 -28.40 -9.91 26.04
CA GLU A 366 -29.08 -10.42 27.25
C GLU A 366 -30.27 -9.55 27.68
N VAL A 367 -30.18 -8.23 27.51
CA VAL A 367 -31.26 -7.30 27.87
C VAL A 367 -32.50 -7.48 26.98
N LYS A 368 -32.34 -7.96 25.73
CA LYS A 368 -33.48 -8.26 24.85
C LYS A 368 -34.15 -9.60 25.14
N ALA A 369 -33.44 -10.56 25.74
CA ALA A 369 -33.98 -11.89 26.02
C ALA A 369 -34.93 -11.92 27.23
N THR A 370 -34.83 -10.97 28.16
CA THR A 370 -35.63 -10.93 29.39
C THR A 370 -36.88 -10.03 29.30
N GLY A 371 -37.09 -9.33 28.19
CA GLY A 371 -38.16 -8.33 28.02
C GLY A 371 -39.52 -8.79 27.47
N LYS A 372 -39.73 -10.09 27.18
CA LYS A 372 -41.04 -10.63 26.74
C LYS A 372 -41.69 -11.45 27.85
N GLY A 373 -42.16 -10.77 28.89
CA GLY A 373 -42.87 -11.39 30.02
C GLY A 373 -43.90 -10.45 30.62
N GLY A 374 -44.81 -9.92 29.80
CA GLY A 374 -45.85 -9.02 30.32
C GLY A 374 -46.84 -8.55 29.26
N SER A 375 -47.76 -9.42 28.84
CA SER A 375 -49.07 -8.95 28.37
C SER A 375 -50.16 -9.96 28.72
N SER A 376 -51.01 -9.46 29.62
CA SER A 376 -52.36 -9.86 30.00
C SER A 376 -53.10 -10.86 29.10
N LEU A 377 -53.63 -11.87 29.79
CA LEU A 377 -54.80 -12.68 29.42
C LEU A 377 -55.92 -11.84 28.79
N GLY A 378 -56.13 -12.04 27.49
CA GLY A 378 -57.36 -11.65 26.77
C GLY A 378 -57.92 -12.88 26.05
N ARG A 379 -58.81 -13.62 26.72
CA ARG A 379 -59.61 -14.70 26.11
C ARG A 379 -60.43 -14.13 24.95
N ARG A 380 -60.29 -14.71 23.76
CA ARG A 380 -61.43 -14.90 22.84
C ARG A 380 -61.20 -16.11 21.96
N SER A 381 -62.18 -16.99 22.04
CA SER A 381 -62.41 -18.22 21.28
C SER A 381 -62.80 -17.94 19.84
N SER A 382 -62.22 -18.66 18.89
CA SER A 382 -62.95 -19.14 17.71
C SER A 382 -62.17 -20.24 17.02
N SER A 383 -62.81 -21.39 16.99
CA SER A 383 -62.54 -22.60 16.21
C SER A 383 -62.48 -22.33 14.69
N ALA A 384 -61.49 -22.90 14.00
CA ALA A 384 -61.66 -23.42 12.65
C ALA A 384 -60.55 -24.44 12.35
N SER A 385 -61.00 -25.65 12.08
CA SER A 385 -60.30 -26.84 11.60
C SER A 385 -59.65 -26.66 10.24
N GLY A 386 -58.50 -27.30 10.03
CA GLY A 386 -57.85 -27.41 8.73
C GLY A 386 -56.63 -28.31 8.78
N ASP A 387 -56.88 -29.63 8.75
CA ASP A 387 -55.86 -30.67 8.55
C ASP A 387 -55.08 -30.46 7.26
N SER A 388 -53.76 -30.59 7.31
CA SER A 388 -52.95 -31.07 6.18
C SER A 388 -51.59 -31.57 6.67
N ALA A 389 -51.46 -32.89 6.68
CA ALA A 389 -50.27 -33.64 7.03
C ALA A 389 -49.17 -33.47 5.97
N ILE A 390 -48.00 -32.99 6.37
CA ILE A 390 -46.76 -33.06 5.57
C ILE A 390 -45.97 -34.28 6.03
N LYS A 391 -45.91 -35.29 5.14
CA LYS A 391 -45.08 -36.50 5.28
C LYS A 391 -43.61 -36.13 5.19
N SER A 392 -42.86 -36.49 6.23
CA SER A 392 -41.41 -36.60 6.22
C SER A 392 -40.98 -37.80 5.35
N LYS A 393 -40.06 -37.56 4.41
CA LYS A 393 -39.32 -38.63 3.71
C LYS A 393 -37.83 -38.44 3.94
N SER A 394 -37.27 -39.41 4.64
CA SER A 394 -35.85 -39.74 4.77
C SER A 394 -35.17 -39.93 3.40
N ARG A 395 -33.95 -39.41 3.26
CA ARG A 395 -33.03 -39.76 2.16
C ARG A 395 -31.99 -40.77 2.68
N PRO A 396 -31.67 -41.84 1.94
CA PRO A 396 -30.60 -42.76 2.30
C PRO A 396 -29.25 -42.31 1.73
N ALA A 397 -28.20 -42.78 2.39
CA ALA A 397 -26.82 -42.74 1.97
C ALA A 397 -26.59 -43.66 0.76
N THR A 398 -25.73 -43.24 -0.18
CA THR A 398 -25.02 -44.13 -1.09
C THR A 398 -23.62 -43.57 -1.33
N GLY A 399 -22.61 -44.36 -0.96
CA GLY A 399 -21.27 -44.22 -1.52
C GLY A 399 -21.19 -44.91 -2.89
N ASN A 400 -20.26 -44.45 -3.72
CA ASN A 400 -19.46 -45.32 -4.60
C ASN A 400 -18.28 -44.54 -5.16
N ALA A 401 -17.10 -45.13 -5.01
CA ALA A 401 -15.86 -44.74 -5.66
C ALA A 401 -15.68 -45.58 -6.93
N GLY A 402 -15.15 -44.97 -8.01
CA GLY A 402 -14.67 -45.68 -9.20
C GLY A 402 -14.36 -44.73 -10.37
N PRO A 403 -13.38 -45.04 -11.24
CA PRO A 403 -12.46 -44.03 -11.76
C PRO A 403 -12.59 -43.69 -13.27
N ALA A 404 -11.94 -42.56 -13.62
CA ALA A 404 -11.32 -42.18 -14.89
C ALA A 404 -12.15 -42.16 -16.20
N ALA A 405 -12.28 -40.96 -16.77
CA ALA A 405 -12.16 -40.73 -18.22
C ALA A 405 -11.93 -39.24 -18.53
N THR A 406 -10.84 -38.95 -19.23
CA THR A 406 -10.53 -37.68 -19.89
C THR A 406 -11.52 -37.42 -21.03
N ARG A 407 -12.08 -36.21 -21.09
CA ARG A 407 -12.75 -35.73 -22.30
C ARG A 407 -12.63 -34.21 -22.43
N GLU A 408 -11.90 -33.80 -23.46
CA GLU A 408 -11.84 -32.44 -23.97
C GLU A 408 -13.25 -31.93 -24.29
N THR A 409 -13.57 -30.72 -23.85
CA THR A 409 -14.71 -29.95 -24.38
C THR A 409 -14.25 -28.52 -24.67
N LYS A 410 -14.42 -28.12 -25.93
CA LYS A 410 -14.27 -26.75 -26.43
C LYS A 410 -15.34 -25.84 -25.81
N PRO A 411 -15.05 -24.56 -25.55
CA PRO A 411 -16.05 -23.64 -25.03
C PRO A 411 -17.04 -23.21 -26.12
N ALA A 412 -18.31 -23.19 -25.74
CA ALA A 412 -19.40 -22.61 -26.49
C ALA A 412 -19.29 -21.08 -26.46
N THR A 413 -19.24 -20.47 -27.64
CA THR A 413 -19.34 -19.01 -27.82
C THR A 413 -20.79 -18.57 -27.68
N SER A 414 -21.12 -17.85 -26.60
CA SER A 414 -22.41 -17.18 -26.46
C SER A 414 -22.37 -15.82 -27.14
N ASN A 415 -23.06 -15.74 -28.27
CA ASN A 415 -23.47 -14.52 -28.97
C ASN A 415 -24.38 -13.66 -28.08
N LEU A 416 -23.88 -12.52 -27.58
CA LEU A 416 -24.71 -11.41 -27.14
C LEU A 416 -23.86 -10.14 -27.08
N ASN A 417 -23.79 -9.41 -28.20
CA ASN A 417 -23.70 -7.94 -28.29
C ASN A 417 -23.36 -7.50 -29.72
N ARG A 418 -24.29 -7.80 -30.65
CA ARG A 418 -24.34 -7.15 -31.97
C ARG A 418 -25.63 -6.35 -32.04
N LYS A 419 -25.71 -5.25 -31.29
CA LYS A 419 -26.82 -4.28 -31.42
C LYS A 419 -26.61 -2.92 -30.73
N VAL A 420 -25.40 -2.36 -30.73
CA VAL A 420 -25.20 -0.90 -30.51
C VAL A 420 -24.04 -0.40 -31.38
N ARG A 421 -24.23 -0.42 -32.71
CA ARG A 421 -23.42 0.36 -33.67
C ARG A 421 -24.31 0.72 -34.84
N GLN A 422 -25.21 1.67 -34.58
CA GLN A 422 -25.94 2.46 -35.57
C GLN A 422 -26.59 3.65 -34.83
N ALA A 423 -25.75 4.57 -34.35
CA ALA A 423 -26.06 5.97 -34.04
C ALA A 423 -24.86 6.60 -33.32
N ARG A 424 -23.78 6.87 -34.06
CA ARG A 424 -22.84 7.99 -33.91
C ARG A 424 -21.76 7.84 -34.97
#